data_AF-C3MXN7-F1
#
_entry.id   AF-C3MXN7-F1
#
_cell.length_a   1.000
_cell.length_b   1.000
_cell.length_c   1.000
_cell.angle_alpha   90.00
_cell.angle_beta   90.00
_cell.angle_gamma   90.00
#
_symmetry.space_group_name_H-M   'P 1'
#
loop_
_entity.id
_entity.type
_entity.pdbx_description
1 polymer ?
#
loop_
_entity_poly.entity_id
_entity_poly.type
_entity_poly.pdbx_seq_one_letter_code
_entity_poly.pdbx_strand_id
1 'polypeptide(L)'
;MESGSKTHLRSNHKGITIHVTLEELERYHSLTPEQKRIIRAIVKALIHNPQLLDESGYLYKLLTSKAVSPYVCPLCLMPFSSSVSLKQHIRYTEHAKTCPVCGKEFAKTDATLDHVCKKHNICVS
;
A
#
# COMPACT_ATOMS: atom_id res chain seq x y z
N MET A 1 -0.96 -4.68 34.68
CA MET A 1 -0.51 -3.51 35.46
C MET A 1 -0.08 -2.45 34.45
N GLU A 2 -0.71 -1.30 34.23
CA GLU A 2 -1.95 -0.68 34.71
C GLU A 2 -2.88 -0.52 33.52
N SER A 3 -4.10 -1.06 33.63
CA SER A 3 -5.17 -0.85 32.65
C SER A 3 -5.91 0.42 33.05
N GLY A 4 -5.64 1.52 32.33
CA GLY A 4 -6.49 2.71 32.33
C GLY A 4 -5.90 3.94 33.01
N SER A 5 -5.34 4.84 32.19
CA SER A 5 -5.16 6.25 32.55
C SER A 5 -5.72 7.12 31.43
N LYS A 6 -7.01 7.48 31.55
CA LYS A 6 -7.62 8.59 30.80
C LYS A 6 -7.13 9.91 31.42
N THR A 7 -5.94 10.36 31.04
CA THR A 7 -5.50 11.73 31.35
C THR A 7 -5.79 12.62 30.15
N HIS A 8 -6.70 13.58 30.36
CA HIS A 8 -6.91 14.74 29.49
C HIS A 8 -5.57 15.31 29.00
N LEU A 9 -5.57 15.77 27.74
CA LEU A 9 -4.46 16.37 27.00
C LEU A 9 -3.49 17.17 27.89
N ARG A 10 -2.48 16.51 28.44
CA ARG A 10 -1.25 17.15 28.89
C ARG A 10 -0.32 17.13 27.69
N SER A 11 0.04 18.33 27.24
CA SER A 11 0.97 18.59 26.15
C SER A 11 2.31 17.89 26.41
N ASN A 12 2.42 16.64 25.96
CA ASN A 12 3.67 15.95 25.85
C ASN A 12 4.16 16.20 24.42
N HIS A 13 5.27 16.93 24.27
CA HIS A 13 6.00 17.07 23.00
C HIS A 13 6.53 15.72 22.44
N LYS A 14 6.20 14.59 23.07
CA LYS A 14 6.50 13.25 22.61
C LYS A 14 5.31 12.80 21.75
N GLY A 15 5.54 12.67 20.45
CA GLY A 15 4.51 12.34 19.46
C GLY A 15 3.87 10.95 19.63
N ILE A 16 3.54 10.29 18.51
CA ILE A 16 2.89 8.98 18.54
C ILE A 16 3.83 7.92 19.12
N THR A 17 3.35 7.19 20.12
CA THR A 17 4.06 6.06 20.74
C THR A 17 3.56 4.76 20.11
N ILE A 18 4.47 3.98 19.52
CA ILE A 18 4.16 2.67 18.92
C ILE A 18 4.88 1.61 19.76
N HIS A 19 4.12 0.66 20.31
CA HIS A 19 4.68 -0.48 21.03
C HIS A 19 5.25 -1.49 20.02
N VAL A 20 6.53 -1.82 20.17
CA VAL A 20 7.29 -2.70 19.27
C VAL A 20 8.13 -3.69 20.07
N THR A 21 8.59 -4.76 19.43
CA THR A 21 9.54 -5.71 20.02
C THR A 21 10.94 -5.09 20.19
N LEU A 22 11.80 -5.71 21.02
CA LEU A 22 13.19 -5.27 21.18
C LEU A 22 13.96 -5.30 19.85
N GLU A 23 13.76 -6.33 19.03
CA GLU A 23 14.41 -6.46 17.73
C GLU A 23 14.00 -5.33 16.76
N GLU A 24 12.72 -5.00 16.70
CA GLU A 24 12.21 -3.90 15.87
C GLU A 24 12.71 -2.53 16.37
N LEU A 25 12.87 -2.37 17.68
CA LEU A 25 13.42 -1.16 18.27
C LEU A 25 14.88 -0.96 17.89
N GLU A 26 15.70 -2.01 17.99
CA GLU A 26 17.10 -2.00 17.54
C GLU A 26 17.20 -1.68 16.04
N ARG A 27 16.36 -2.32 15.23
CA ARG A 27 16.26 -2.07 13.79
C ARG A 27 15.86 -0.64 13.48
N TYR A 28 14.90 -0.07 14.22
CA TYR A 28 14.50 1.33 14.04
C TYR A 28 15.65 2.29 14.39
N HIS A 29 16.39 2.01 15.46
CA HIS A 29 17.52 2.85 15.86
C HIS A 29 18.68 2.81 14.85
N SER A 30 18.91 1.69 14.17
CA SER A 30 19.93 1.56 13.12
C SER A 30 19.57 2.27 11.80
N LEU A 31 18.32 2.70 11.62
CA LEU A 31 17.92 3.46 10.44
C LEU A 31 18.60 4.84 10.34
N THR A 32 18.87 5.26 9.11
CA THR A 32 19.44 6.57 8.81
C THR A 32 18.45 7.70 9.17
N PRO A 33 18.94 8.94 9.39
CA PRO A 33 18.07 10.09 9.64
C PRO A 33 17.01 10.29 8.56
N GLU A 34 17.37 10.02 7.30
CA GLU A 34 16.48 10.13 6.15
C GLU A 34 15.38 9.06 6.15
N GLN A 35 15.71 7.80 6.44
CA GLN A 35 14.72 6.74 6.61
C GLN A 35 13.73 7.08 7.74
N LYS A 36 14.23 7.56 8.88
CA LYS A 36 13.38 8.04 10.00
C LYS A 36 12.52 9.24 9.61
N ARG A 37 12.99 10.11 8.71
CA ARG A 37 12.23 11.25 8.18
C ARG A 37 11.09 10.76 7.28
N ILE A 38 11.35 9.80 6.39
CA ILE A 38 10.35 9.18 5.51
C ILE A 38 9.27 8.49 6.34
N ILE A 39 9.63 7.69 7.35
CA ILE A 39 8.65 7.03 8.24
C ILE A 39 7.73 8.07 8.89
N ARG A 40 8.31 9.15 9.45
CA ARG A 40 7.51 10.24 10.05
C ARG A 40 6.59 10.92 9.03
N ALA A 41 7.06 11.12 7.80
CA ALA A 41 6.26 11.72 6.73
C ALA A 41 5.08 10.81 6.32
N ILE A 42 5.32 9.50 6.19
CA ILE A 42 4.27 8.51 5.89
C ILE A 42 3.25 8.48 7.02
N VAL A 43 3.70 8.37 8.28
CA VAL A 43 2.80 8.39 9.45
C VAL A 43 1.97 9.66 9.48
N LYS A 44 2.57 10.83 9.21
CA LYS A 44 1.84 12.10 9.12
C LYS A 44 0.80 12.09 8.00
N ALA A 45 1.13 11.58 6.82
CA ALA A 45 0.21 11.49 5.70
C ALA A 45 -0.99 10.57 6.00
N LEU A 46 -0.75 9.43 6.67
CA LEU A 46 -1.79 8.48 7.08
C LEU A 46 -2.73 9.06 8.15
N ILE A 47 -2.23 9.86 9.09
CA ILE A 47 -3.08 10.55 10.08
C ILE A 47 -4.04 11.53 9.40
N HIS A 48 -3.55 12.27 8.41
CA HIS A 48 -4.38 13.23 7.67
C HIS A 48 -5.30 12.58 6.64
N ASN A 49 -4.97 11.38 6.17
CA ASN A 49 -5.73 10.65 5.15
C ASN A 49 -5.89 9.17 5.57
N PRO A 50 -6.76 8.87 6.55
CA PRO A 50 -6.91 7.52 7.08
C PRO A 50 -7.36 6.50 6.04
N GLN A 51 -8.08 6.92 4.99
CA GLN A 51 -8.54 6.06 3.89
C GLN A 51 -7.38 5.38 3.13
N LEU A 52 -6.15 5.90 3.22
CA LEU A 52 -4.97 5.27 2.65
C LEU A 52 -4.59 3.96 3.37
N LEU A 53 -5.07 3.76 4.60
CA LEU A 53 -4.87 2.51 5.33
C LEU A 53 -5.67 1.36 4.69
N ASP A 54 -6.86 1.65 4.15
CA ASP A 54 -7.69 0.65 3.45
C ASP A 54 -6.98 0.13 2.20
N GLU A 55 -6.23 1.00 1.52
CA GLU A 55 -5.47 0.68 0.31
C GLU A 55 -4.06 0.11 0.60
N SER A 56 -3.58 0.18 1.85
CA SER A 56 -2.19 -0.16 2.22
C SER A 56 -1.81 -1.61 1.94
N GLY A 57 -2.75 -2.55 2.12
CA GLY A 57 -2.53 -3.96 1.84
C GLY A 57 -2.32 -4.24 0.35
N TYR A 58 -3.04 -3.53 -0.51
CA TYR A 58 -2.84 -3.61 -1.96
C TYR A 58 -1.47 -3.05 -2.35
N LEU A 59 -1.10 -1.87 -1.82
CA LEU A 59 0.19 -1.23 -2.12
C LEU A 59 1.37 -2.11 -1.71
N TYR A 60 1.33 -2.72 -0.52
CA TYR A 60 2.40 -3.62 -0.08
C TYR A 60 2.55 -4.83 -1.01
N LYS A 61 1.44 -5.49 -1.37
CA LYS A 61 1.45 -6.62 -2.31
C LYS A 61 1.98 -6.23 -3.68
N LEU A 62 1.55 -5.08 -4.21
CA LEU A 62 2.05 -4.55 -5.48
C LEU A 62 3.56 -4.32 -5.46
N LEU A 63 4.09 -3.73 -4.38
CA LEU A 63 5.53 -3.51 -4.22
C LEU A 63 6.29 -4.83 -4.17
N THR A 64 5.78 -5.84 -3.44
CA THR A 64 6.40 -7.17 -3.40
C THR A 64 6.41 -7.85 -4.77
N SER A 65 5.30 -7.79 -5.53
CA SER A 65 5.25 -8.35 -6.88
C SER A 65 6.17 -7.59 -7.85
N LYS A 66 6.27 -6.27 -7.72
CA LYS A 66 7.20 -5.44 -8.52
C LYS A 66 8.67 -5.72 -8.24
N ALA A 67 9.00 -6.18 -7.03
CA ALA A 67 10.35 -6.64 -6.72
C ALA A 67 10.70 -7.97 -7.42
N VAL A 68 9.69 -8.79 -7.76
CA VAL A 68 9.87 -10.05 -8.51
C VAL A 68 9.91 -9.80 -10.02
N SER A 69 9.04 -8.95 -10.55
CA SER A 69 9.02 -8.59 -11.97
C SER A 69 8.49 -7.19 -12.20
N PRO A 70 9.03 -6.41 -13.16
CA PRO A 70 8.43 -5.13 -13.55
C PRO A 70 7.05 -5.28 -14.22
N TYR A 71 6.71 -6.47 -14.73
CA TYR A 71 5.45 -6.74 -15.42
C TYR A 71 4.45 -7.39 -14.46
N VAL A 72 3.59 -6.58 -13.85
CA VAL A 72 2.61 -7.04 -12.84
C VAL A 72 1.21 -6.66 -13.29
N CYS A 73 0.25 -7.59 -13.18
CA CYS A 73 -1.15 -7.29 -13.40
C CYS A 73 -1.69 -6.38 -12.28
N PRO A 74 -2.30 -5.21 -12.58
CA PRO A 74 -2.78 -4.30 -11.55
C PRO A 74 -4.10 -4.77 -10.91
N LEU A 75 -4.72 -5.85 -11.43
CA LEU A 75 -5.97 -6.39 -10.91
C LEU A 75 -5.75 -7.55 -9.94
N CYS A 76 -4.92 -8.54 -10.33
CA CYS A 76 -4.61 -9.69 -9.48
C CYS A 76 -3.21 -9.67 -8.84
N LEU A 77 -2.37 -8.67 -9.15
CA LEU A 77 -1.01 -8.51 -8.63
C LEU A 77 -0.02 -9.64 -8.97
N MET A 78 -0.36 -10.49 -9.94
CA MET A 78 0.52 -11.55 -10.40
C MET A 78 1.69 -10.99 -11.22
N PRO A 79 2.94 -11.39 -10.94
CA PRO A 79 4.11 -11.02 -11.75
C PRO A 79 4.24 -11.93 -12.98
N PHE A 80 4.74 -11.37 -14.07
CA PHE A 80 4.94 -12.05 -15.36
C PHE A 80 6.37 -11.86 -15.86
N SER A 81 6.91 -12.80 -16.64
CA SER A 81 8.29 -12.71 -17.14
C SER A 81 8.49 -11.67 -18.24
N SER A 82 7.40 -11.21 -18.88
CA SER A 82 7.47 -10.26 -20.00
C SER A 82 6.20 -9.42 -20.12
N SER A 83 6.29 -8.28 -20.82
CA SER A 83 5.12 -7.45 -21.16
C SER A 83 4.12 -8.21 -22.04
N VAL A 84 4.61 -9.06 -22.95
CA VAL A 84 3.75 -9.86 -23.84
C VAL A 84 2.91 -10.86 -23.04
N SER A 85 3.52 -11.57 -22.09
CA SER A 85 2.80 -12.53 -21.25
C SER A 85 1.78 -11.85 -20.34
N LEU A 86 2.11 -10.67 -19.79
CA LEU A 86 1.16 -9.84 -19.05
C LEU A 86 -0.03 -9.40 -19.91
N LYS A 87 0.21 -8.90 -21.13
CA LYS A 87 -0.87 -8.49 -22.06
C LYS A 87 -1.77 -9.65 -22.43
N GLN A 88 -1.19 -10.84 -22.66
CA GLN A 88 -1.96 -12.05 -22.93
C GLN A 88 -2.83 -12.44 -21.74
N HIS A 89 -2.27 -12.41 -20.52
CA HIS A 89 -3.02 -12.64 -19.29
C HIS A 89 -4.21 -11.67 -19.14
N ILE A 90 -3.96 -10.37 -19.32
CA ILE A 90 -5.03 -9.36 -19.24
C ILE A 90 -6.15 -9.64 -20.25
N ARG A 91 -5.78 -10.04 -21.47
CA ARG A 91 -6.75 -10.25 -22.56
C ARG A 91 -7.59 -11.51 -22.38
N TYR A 92 -7.02 -12.58 -21.84
CA TYR A 92 -7.64 -13.92 -21.89
C TYR A 92 -7.92 -14.56 -20.54
N THR A 93 -7.30 -14.09 -19.45
CA THR A 93 -7.40 -14.73 -18.13
C THR A 93 -7.96 -13.77 -17.08
N GLU A 94 -7.64 -12.49 -17.17
CA GLU A 94 -8.12 -11.50 -16.20
C GLU A 94 -9.58 -11.12 -16.47
N HIS A 95 -10.44 -11.37 -15.48
CA HIS A 95 -11.88 -11.14 -15.55
C HIS A 95 -12.39 -10.32 -14.36
N ALA A 96 -11.49 -9.77 -13.55
CA ALA A 96 -11.83 -8.92 -12.43
C ALA A 96 -12.56 -7.66 -12.92
N LYS A 97 -13.81 -7.55 -12.48
CA LYS A 97 -14.68 -6.39 -12.69
C LYS A 97 -14.62 -5.39 -11.55
N THR A 98 -13.93 -5.74 -10.47
CA THR A 98 -13.84 -4.93 -9.26
C THR A 98 -12.44 -4.35 -9.14
N CYS A 99 -12.35 -3.07 -8.85
CA CYS A 99 -11.09 -2.41 -8.58
C CYS A 99 -10.51 -2.95 -7.26
N PRO A 100 -9.27 -3.49 -7.26
CA PRO A 100 -8.66 -4.04 -6.04
C PRO A 100 -8.17 -2.97 -5.06
N VAL A 101 -8.22 -1.68 -5.46
CA VAL A 101 -7.79 -0.54 -4.63
C VAL A 101 -8.99 0.03 -3.86
N CYS A 102 -10.03 0.47 -4.58
CA CYS A 102 -11.20 1.13 -3.95
C CYS A 102 -12.47 0.26 -3.88
N GLY A 103 -12.43 -0.98 -4.39
CA GLY A 103 -13.58 -1.90 -4.37
C GLY A 103 -14.70 -1.57 -5.37
N LYS A 104 -14.53 -0.56 -6.23
CA LYS A 104 -15.56 -0.16 -7.21
C LYS A 104 -15.73 -1.21 -8.31
N GLU A 105 -16.97 -1.54 -8.63
CA GLU A 105 -17.33 -2.49 -9.69
C GLU A 105 -17.59 -1.82 -11.05
N PHE A 106 -17.28 -2.54 -12.12
CA PHE A 106 -17.41 -2.12 -13.51
C PHE A 106 -18.01 -3.23 -14.38
N ALA A 107 -18.59 -2.86 -15.53
CA ALA A 107 -19.19 -3.84 -16.43
C ALA A 107 -18.17 -4.76 -17.12
N LYS A 108 -16.93 -4.29 -17.33
CA LYS A 108 -15.88 -4.96 -18.11
C LYS A 108 -14.50 -4.73 -17.49
N THR A 109 -13.60 -5.70 -17.66
CA THR A 109 -12.20 -5.63 -17.20
C THR A 109 -11.47 -4.39 -17.74
N ASP A 110 -11.66 -4.05 -19.01
CA ASP A 110 -11.02 -2.86 -19.62
C ASP A 110 -11.41 -1.55 -18.91
N ALA A 111 -12.68 -1.45 -18.47
CA ALA A 111 -13.14 -0.29 -17.72
C ALA A 111 -12.54 -0.26 -16.30
N THR A 112 -12.35 -1.42 -15.67
CA THR A 112 -11.63 -1.54 -14.39
C THR A 112 -10.17 -1.10 -14.57
N LEU A 113 -9.49 -1.53 -15.63
CA LEU A 113 -8.11 -1.17 -15.93
C LEU A 113 -7.95 0.34 -16.20
N ASP A 114 -8.84 0.92 -17.01
CA ASP A 114 -8.85 2.36 -17.27
C ASP A 114 -9.06 3.16 -15.97
N HIS A 115 -9.98 2.69 -15.12
CA HIS A 115 -10.20 3.28 -13.81
C HIS A 115 -8.96 3.20 -12.92
N VAL A 116 -8.32 2.04 -12.81
CA VAL A 116 -7.10 1.84 -11.99
C VAL A 116 -5.96 2.73 -12.49
N CYS A 117 -5.80 2.87 -13.80
CA CYS A 117 -4.80 3.77 -14.36
C CYS A 117 -5.13 5.26 -14.12
N LYS A 118 -6.38 5.70 -14.32
CA LYS A 118 -6.73 7.14 -14.21
C LYS A 118 -7.01 7.64 -12.80
N LYS A 119 -7.51 6.77 -11.90
CA LYS A 119 -7.90 7.16 -10.53
C LYS A 119 -6.87 6.78 -9.48
N HIS A 120 -6.10 5.73 -9.73
CA HIS A 120 -5.07 5.26 -8.79
C HIS A 120 -3.64 5.40 -9.35
N ASN A 121 -3.48 5.86 -10.59
CA ASN A 121 -2.17 6.05 -11.26
C ASN A 121 -1.34 4.76 -11.36
N ILE A 122 -2.01 3.62 -11.56
CA ILE A 122 -1.37 2.31 -11.72
C ILE A 122 -1.69 1.81 -13.13
N CYS A 123 -0.75 2.03 -14.05
CA CYS A 123 -0.94 1.73 -15.46
C CYS A 123 -0.02 0.60 -15.90
N VAL A 124 -0.50 -0.18 -16.86
CA VAL A 124 0.27 -1.21 -17.57
C VAL A 124 0.35 -0.84 -19.05
N SER A 125 1.56 -0.92 -19.61
CA SER A 125 1.88 -0.59 -21.01
C SER A 125 1.74 -1.78 -21.95
#